data_AF-A0A953IMH4-F1
#
_entry.id   AF-A0A953IMH4-F1
#
_cell.length_a   1.000
_cell.length_b   1.000
_cell.length_c   1.000
_cell.angle_alpha   90.00
_cell.angle_beta   90.00
_cell.angle_gamma   90.00
#
_symmetry.space_group_name_H-M   'P 1'
#
loop_
_entity.id
_entity.type
_entity.pdbx_description
1 polymer ?
#
loop_
_entity_poly.entity_id
_entity_poly.type
_entity_poly.pdbx_seq_one_letter_code
_entity_poly.pdbx_strand_id
1 'polypeptide(L)'
;RPGAAFQTQMYFLLSRYKQQQDIVQQELFQRLVISDYTFQKDRIFAYLTLGDDELAAYDKLYVTLEPQVPVPDLVLYLTADVDTCMARIRKRARGMEREISEAYMAELIDAYNHYFHYYDRSPLLVVDTRHLDLVGKGEDFDELIDQLKRPIRGSEYFVAAKKR
;
A
#
# COMPACT_ATOMS: atom_id res chain seq x y z
N ARG A 1 -22.82 -9.85 -5.12
CA ARG A 1 -23.56 -9.78 -6.41
C ARG A 1 -22.55 -9.98 -7.52
N PRO A 2 -22.79 -10.85 -8.52
CA PRO A 2 -21.89 -10.99 -9.66
C PRO A 2 -21.61 -9.62 -10.29
N GLY A 3 -20.34 -9.31 -10.59
CA GLY A 3 -19.92 -8.03 -11.18
C GLY A 3 -19.79 -6.83 -10.22
N ALA A 4 -20.18 -6.96 -8.94
CA ALA A 4 -20.00 -5.86 -7.98
C ALA A 4 -18.52 -5.58 -7.70
N ALA A 5 -17.68 -6.64 -7.65
CA ALA A 5 -16.24 -6.52 -7.48
C ALA A 5 -15.61 -5.67 -8.59
N PHE A 6 -15.91 -5.97 -9.85
CA PHE A 6 -15.40 -5.22 -10.99
C PHE A 6 -15.82 -3.74 -10.95
N GLN A 7 -17.10 -3.46 -10.73
CA GLN A 7 -17.58 -2.07 -10.63
C GLN A 7 -16.88 -1.30 -9.51
N THR A 8 -16.68 -1.93 -8.36
CA THR A 8 -15.97 -1.33 -7.23
C THR A 8 -14.50 -1.08 -7.55
N GLN A 9 -13.80 -2.03 -8.18
CA GLN A 9 -12.39 -1.84 -8.56
C GLN A 9 -12.23 -0.75 -9.62
N MET A 10 -13.10 -0.70 -10.63
CA MET A 10 -13.07 0.36 -11.64
C MET A 10 -13.31 1.75 -11.03
N TYR A 11 -14.21 1.86 -10.05
CA TYR A 11 -14.41 3.10 -9.31
C TYR A 11 -13.15 3.50 -8.54
N PHE A 12 -12.49 2.56 -7.84
CA PHE A 12 -11.26 2.85 -7.10
C PHE A 12 -10.13 3.26 -8.02
N LEU A 13 -9.93 2.57 -9.14
CA LEU A 13 -8.93 2.89 -10.15
C LEU A 13 -9.08 4.33 -10.65
N LEU A 14 -10.29 4.70 -11.09
CA LEU A 14 -10.58 6.03 -11.63
C LEU A 14 -10.53 7.13 -10.57
N SER A 15 -11.00 6.83 -9.35
CA SER A 15 -10.93 7.78 -8.23
C SER A 15 -9.49 8.07 -7.83
N ARG A 16 -8.65 7.03 -7.69
CA ARG A 16 -7.22 7.19 -7.39
C ARG A 16 -6.50 7.91 -8.52
N TYR A 17 -6.81 7.58 -9.77
CA TYR A 17 -6.24 8.29 -10.91
C TYR A 17 -6.51 9.79 -10.83
N LYS A 18 -7.77 10.17 -10.58
CA LYS A 18 -8.14 11.58 -10.45
C LYS A 18 -7.40 12.27 -9.30
N GLN A 19 -7.34 11.64 -8.13
CA GLN A 19 -6.60 12.18 -6.98
C GLN A 19 -5.13 12.41 -7.30
N GLN A 20 -4.50 11.50 -8.04
CA GLN A 20 -3.11 11.62 -8.47
C GLN A 20 -2.91 12.76 -9.48
N GLN A 21 -3.85 12.98 -10.40
CA GLN A 21 -3.83 14.14 -11.30
C GLN A 21 -3.97 15.46 -10.54
N ASP A 22 -4.83 15.49 -9.51
CA ASP A 22 -5.02 16.68 -8.68
C ASP A 22 -3.72 17.04 -7.91
N ILE A 23 -2.95 16.03 -7.46
CA ILE A 23 -1.63 16.24 -6.84
C ILE A 23 -0.67 16.90 -7.84
N VAL A 24 -0.56 16.37 -9.06
CA VAL A 24 0.32 16.92 -10.11
C VAL A 24 -0.02 18.39 -10.41
N GLN A 25 -1.30 18.75 -10.46
CA GLN A 25 -1.73 20.12 -10.71
C GLN A 25 -1.41 21.09 -9.56
N GLN A 26 -1.35 20.59 -8.31
CA GLN A 26 -1.05 21.39 -7.13
C GLN A 26 0.45 21.62 -6.88
N GLU A 27 1.33 20.92 -7.61
CA GLU A 27 2.78 20.94 -7.39
C GLU A 27 3.45 22.31 -7.55
N LEU A 28 2.79 23.30 -8.17
CA LEU A 28 3.38 24.66 -8.24
C LEU A 28 3.67 25.28 -6.86
N PHE A 29 3.02 24.82 -5.77
CA PHE A 29 3.13 25.46 -4.45
C PHE A 29 3.31 24.50 -3.25
N GLN A 30 3.21 23.18 -3.41
CA GLN A 30 3.38 22.22 -2.31
C GLN A 30 4.75 21.53 -2.36
N ARG A 31 5.44 21.46 -1.21
CA ARG A 31 6.79 20.89 -1.07
C ARG A 31 6.82 19.43 -0.60
N LEU A 32 5.71 18.92 -0.07
CA LEU A 32 5.63 17.57 0.49
C LEU A 32 4.21 17.05 0.38
N VAL A 33 4.06 15.87 -0.24
CA VAL A 33 2.79 15.14 -0.34
C VAL A 33 2.99 13.77 0.28
N ILE A 34 2.10 13.39 1.19
CA ILE A 34 2.07 12.06 1.79
C ILE A 34 0.77 11.41 1.38
N SER A 35 0.84 10.19 0.86
CA SER A 35 -0.32 9.38 0.48
C SER A 35 -0.33 8.07 1.27
N ASP A 36 -1.51 7.63 1.67
CA ASP A 36 -1.74 6.33 2.33
C ASP A 36 -1.93 5.18 1.32
N TYR A 37 -1.73 5.45 0.03
CA TYR A 37 -1.77 4.47 -1.03
C TYR A 37 -0.74 4.77 -2.13
N THR A 38 -0.43 3.74 -2.91
CA THR A 38 0.21 3.86 -4.22
C THR A 38 -0.82 3.53 -5.29
N PHE A 39 -0.70 4.06 -6.50
CA PHE A 39 -1.64 3.72 -7.57
C PHE A 39 -1.62 2.22 -7.90
N GLN A 40 -0.46 1.59 -7.77
CA GLN A 40 -0.22 0.17 -8.03
C GLN A 40 -0.86 -0.76 -6.99
N LYS A 41 -1.13 -0.26 -5.78
CA LYS A 41 -1.95 -0.96 -4.79
C LYS A 41 -3.25 -1.46 -5.38
N ASP A 42 -3.90 -0.66 -6.24
CA ASP A 42 -5.19 -1.01 -6.84
C ASP A 42 -5.12 -2.33 -7.62
N ARG A 43 -4.05 -2.50 -8.40
CA ARG A 43 -3.83 -3.67 -9.23
C ARG A 43 -3.60 -4.93 -8.41
N ILE A 44 -2.93 -4.83 -7.25
CA ILE A 44 -2.78 -5.95 -6.29
C ILE A 44 -4.16 -6.47 -5.86
N PHE A 45 -5.09 -5.57 -5.52
CA PHE A 45 -6.46 -5.98 -5.15
C PHE A 45 -7.24 -6.51 -6.35
N ALA A 46 -7.06 -5.94 -7.54
CA ALA A 46 -7.71 -6.42 -8.76
C ALA A 46 -7.35 -7.90 -9.03
N TYR A 47 -6.06 -8.26 -8.93
CA TYR A 47 -5.60 -9.64 -9.11
C TYR A 47 -6.21 -10.63 -8.10
N LEU A 48 -6.50 -10.19 -6.88
CA LEU A 48 -7.09 -11.05 -5.84
C LEU A 48 -8.62 -11.13 -5.92
N THR A 49 -9.28 -10.15 -6.54
CA THR A 49 -10.75 -10.01 -6.45
C THR A 49 -11.47 -10.28 -7.76
N LEU A 50 -10.84 -10.04 -8.91
CA LEU A 50 -11.47 -10.12 -10.22
C LEU A 50 -11.23 -11.48 -10.86
N GLY A 51 -12.24 -11.98 -11.57
CA GLY A 51 -12.05 -13.12 -12.48
C GLY A 51 -11.30 -12.71 -13.75
N ASP A 52 -10.81 -13.68 -14.52
CA ASP A 52 -9.93 -13.46 -15.68
C ASP A 52 -10.48 -12.45 -16.70
N ASP A 53 -11.76 -12.54 -17.07
CA ASP A 53 -12.38 -11.63 -18.05
C ASP A 53 -12.48 -10.18 -17.52
N GLU A 54 -12.84 -10.04 -16.24
CA GLU A 54 -12.94 -8.73 -15.56
C GLU A 54 -11.54 -8.12 -15.38
N LEU A 55 -10.56 -8.93 -15.02
CA LEU A 55 -9.17 -8.55 -14.88
C LEU A 55 -8.57 -8.10 -16.22
N ALA A 56 -8.86 -8.81 -17.31
CA ALA A 56 -8.42 -8.41 -18.65
C ALA A 56 -9.01 -7.06 -19.08
N ALA A 57 -10.27 -6.76 -18.70
CA ALA A 57 -10.87 -5.46 -18.94
C ALA A 57 -10.26 -4.36 -18.07
N TYR A 58 -10.02 -4.66 -16.79
CA TYR A 58 -9.34 -3.79 -15.84
C TYR A 58 -7.93 -3.41 -16.34
N ASP A 59 -7.13 -4.40 -16.73
CA ASP A 59 -5.73 -4.22 -17.13
C ASP A 59 -5.61 -3.31 -18.35
N LYS A 60 -6.53 -3.41 -19.33
CA LYS A 60 -6.55 -2.50 -20.50
C LYS A 60 -6.64 -1.03 -20.10
N LEU A 61 -7.46 -0.71 -19.09
CA LEU A 61 -7.56 0.65 -18.60
C LEU A 61 -6.35 1.01 -17.74
N TYR A 62 -5.94 0.10 -16.86
CA TYR A 62 -4.81 0.31 -15.96
C TYR A 62 -3.54 0.73 -16.71
N VAL A 63 -3.15 0.00 -17.76
CA VAL A 63 -1.93 0.30 -18.53
C VAL A 63 -1.99 1.64 -19.28
N THR A 64 -3.19 2.16 -19.51
CA THR A 64 -3.39 3.47 -20.14
C THR A 64 -3.25 4.61 -19.12
N LEU A 65 -3.65 4.36 -17.87
CA LEU A 65 -3.67 5.36 -16.81
C LEU A 65 -2.35 5.43 -16.02
N GLU A 66 -1.74 4.28 -15.71
CA GLU A 66 -0.54 4.19 -14.87
C GLU A 66 0.62 5.08 -15.35
N PRO A 67 0.94 5.20 -16.66
CA PRO A 67 2.04 6.05 -17.11
C PRO A 67 1.85 7.54 -16.84
N GLN A 68 0.61 7.98 -16.60
CA GLN A 68 0.27 9.38 -16.33
C GLN A 68 0.26 9.71 -14.83
N VAL A 69 0.51 8.72 -13.97
CA VAL A 69 0.56 8.90 -12.51
C VAL A 69 1.99 9.27 -12.09
N PRO A 70 2.16 10.25 -11.19
CA PRO A 70 3.47 10.64 -10.68
C PRO A 70 4.17 9.48 -9.97
N VAL A 71 5.49 9.41 -10.12
CA VAL A 71 6.32 8.45 -9.40
C VAL A 71 6.70 9.08 -8.06
N PRO A 72 6.44 8.40 -6.92
CA PRO A 72 6.81 8.94 -5.61
C PRO A 72 8.32 8.93 -5.42
N ASP A 73 8.86 9.92 -4.71
CA ASP A 73 10.29 9.96 -4.35
C ASP A 73 10.71 8.87 -3.37
N LEU A 74 9.75 8.29 -2.64
CA LEU A 74 9.96 7.21 -1.68
C LEU A 74 8.65 6.44 -1.47
N VAL A 75 8.72 5.12 -1.41
CA VAL A 75 7.61 4.26 -0.95
C VAL A 75 7.96 3.62 0.39
N LEU A 76 7.02 3.67 1.33
CA LEU A 76 7.08 2.95 2.59
C LEU A 76 6.23 1.69 2.51
N TYR A 77 6.85 0.52 2.52
CA TYR A 77 6.15 -0.76 2.56
C TYR A 77 6.12 -1.29 3.99
N LEU A 78 4.97 -1.12 4.64
CA LEU A 78 4.74 -1.57 6.01
C LEU A 78 4.39 -3.07 6.01
N THR A 79 5.24 -3.89 6.61
CA THR A 79 5.09 -5.35 6.65
C THR A 79 4.73 -5.83 8.05
N ALA A 80 3.97 -6.93 8.12
CA ALA A 80 3.66 -7.65 9.33
C ALA A 80 3.22 -9.08 8.97
N ASP A 81 3.27 -10.01 9.92
CA ASP A 81 2.71 -11.35 9.74
C ASP A 81 1.17 -11.35 9.83
N VAL A 82 0.56 -12.46 9.38
CA VAL A 82 -0.89 -12.66 9.38
C VAL A 82 -1.46 -12.43 10.78
N ASP A 83 -0.85 -13.02 11.82
CA ASP A 83 -1.32 -12.91 13.20
C ASP A 83 -1.37 -11.47 13.68
N THR A 84 -0.31 -10.69 13.41
CA THR A 84 -0.24 -9.27 13.76
C THR A 84 -1.30 -8.46 13.01
N CYS A 85 -1.46 -8.69 11.70
CA CYS A 85 -2.48 -8.03 10.89
C CYS A 85 -3.89 -8.32 11.41
N MET A 86 -4.18 -9.58 11.70
CA MET A 86 -5.48 -10.03 12.19
C MET A 86 -5.79 -9.50 13.59
N ALA A 87 -4.81 -9.48 14.48
CA ALA A 87 -4.94 -8.85 15.79
C ALA A 87 -5.28 -7.35 15.68
N ARG A 88 -4.63 -6.63 14.76
CA ARG A 88 -4.90 -5.20 14.50
C ARG A 88 -6.30 -4.97 13.92
N ILE A 89 -6.74 -5.80 12.97
CA ILE A 89 -8.10 -5.73 12.41
C ILE A 89 -9.14 -5.94 13.51
N ARG A 90 -8.97 -6.97 14.33
CA ARG A 90 -9.86 -7.28 15.47
C ARG A 90 -9.92 -6.10 16.45
N LYS A 91 -8.77 -5.47 16.76
CA LYS A 91 -8.70 -4.29 17.63
C LYS A 91 -9.43 -3.06 17.06
N ARG A 92 -9.40 -2.84 15.74
CA ARG A 92 -10.10 -1.70 15.09
C ARG A 92 -11.63 -1.85 15.08
N ALA A 93 -12.15 -3.08 15.19
CA ALA A 93 -13.57 -3.40 15.30
C ALA A 93 -14.49 -2.80 14.21
N ARG A 94 -13.96 -2.56 13.00
CA ARG A 94 -14.74 -2.05 11.86
C ARG A 94 -15.69 -3.14 11.34
N GLY A 95 -16.98 -2.84 11.24
CA GLY A 95 -18.01 -3.81 10.88
C GLY A 95 -17.73 -4.56 9.57
N MET A 96 -17.26 -3.84 8.55
CA MET A 96 -16.95 -4.40 7.22
C MET A 96 -15.68 -5.27 7.20
N GLU A 97 -14.78 -5.13 8.18
CA GLU A 97 -13.52 -5.91 8.24
C GLU A 97 -13.69 -7.24 8.99
N ARG A 98 -14.86 -7.52 9.59
CA ARG A 98 -15.09 -8.72 10.42
C ARG A 98 -15.05 -10.03 9.64
N GLU A 99 -15.35 -9.99 8.35
CA GLU A 99 -15.40 -11.16 7.47
C GLU A 99 -14.05 -11.48 6.80
N ILE A 100 -13.02 -10.67 7.07
CA ILE A 100 -11.67 -10.92 6.54
C ILE A 100 -11.13 -12.21 7.16
N SER A 101 -10.86 -13.20 6.31
CA SER A 101 -10.28 -14.48 6.73
C SER A 101 -8.76 -14.41 6.84
N GLU A 102 -8.19 -15.28 7.66
CA GLU A 102 -6.72 -15.42 7.79
C GLU A 102 -6.08 -15.88 6.47
N ALA A 103 -6.77 -16.76 5.73
CA ALA A 103 -6.36 -17.22 4.42
C ALA A 103 -6.29 -16.07 3.40
N TYR A 104 -7.33 -15.24 3.32
CA TYR A 104 -7.33 -14.07 2.45
C TYR A 104 -6.24 -13.07 2.85
N MET A 105 -6.00 -12.88 4.15
CA MET A 105 -4.92 -12.03 4.63
C MET A 105 -3.54 -12.56 4.20
N ALA A 106 -3.33 -13.87 4.24
CA ALA A 106 -2.10 -14.50 3.78
C ALA A 106 -1.88 -14.27 2.27
N GLU A 107 -2.91 -14.51 1.45
CA GLU A 107 -2.86 -14.25 0.00
C GLU A 107 -2.56 -12.78 -0.31
N LEU A 108 -3.16 -11.86 0.44
CA LEU A 108 -2.91 -10.43 0.29
C LEU A 108 -1.46 -10.07 0.64
N ILE A 109 -0.94 -10.59 1.76
CA ILE A 109 0.46 -10.39 2.15
C ILE A 109 1.42 -10.91 1.08
N ASP A 110 1.15 -12.10 0.54
CA ASP A 110 1.98 -12.71 -0.51
C ASP A 110 1.94 -11.90 -1.81
N ALA A 111 0.77 -11.40 -2.21
CA ALA A 111 0.63 -10.54 -3.38
C ALA A 111 1.43 -9.22 -3.23
N TYR A 112 1.40 -8.62 -2.03
CA TYR A 112 2.22 -7.44 -1.73
C TYR A 112 3.72 -7.76 -1.71
N ASN A 113 4.13 -8.87 -1.10
CA ASN A 113 5.53 -9.31 -1.07
C ASN A 113 6.05 -9.53 -2.49
N HIS A 114 5.26 -10.21 -3.34
CA HIS A 114 5.61 -10.43 -4.74
C HIS A 114 5.79 -9.11 -5.48
N TYR A 115 4.83 -8.19 -5.35
CA TYR A 115 4.90 -6.88 -5.99
C TYR A 115 6.15 -6.09 -5.57
N PHE A 116 6.42 -5.99 -4.27
CA PHE A 116 7.55 -5.22 -3.75
C PHE A 116 8.91 -5.89 -3.93
N HIS A 117 8.94 -7.21 -4.13
CA HIS A 117 10.17 -7.93 -4.48
C HIS A 117 10.73 -7.47 -5.83
N TYR A 118 9.87 -7.15 -6.79
CA TYR A 118 10.26 -6.68 -8.13
C TYR A 118 10.12 -5.16 -8.31
N TYR A 119 9.90 -4.42 -7.23
CA TYR A 119 9.68 -2.97 -7.30
C TYR A 119 10.98 -2.21 -7.53
N ASP A 120 11.05 -1.45 -8.62
CA ASP A 120 12.23 -0.68 -9.04
C ASP A 120 11.90 0.78 -9.42
N ARG A 121 10.64 1.21 -9.25
CA ARG A 121 10.17 2.51 -9.74
C ARG A 121 10.68 3.70 -8.91
N SER A 122 10.97 3.50 -7.63
CA SER A 122 11.56 4.52 -6.76
C SER A 122 12.23 3.88 -5.54
N PRO A 123 12.94 4.65 -4.70
CA PRO A 123 13.43 4.16 -3.42
C PRO A 123 12.30 3.52 -2.59
N LEU A 124 12.63 2.40 -1.94
CA LEU A 124 11.71 1.61 -1.15
C LEU A 124 12.29 1.43 0.25
N LEU A 125 11.52 1.79 1.27
CA LEU A 125 11.80 1.42 2.64
C LEU A 125 10.80 0.36 3.10
N VAL A 126 11.28 -0.86 3.31
CA VAL A 126 10.50 -1.93 3.91
C VAL A 126 10.56 -1.79 5.43
N VAL A 127 9.43 -1.54 6.06
CA VAL A 127 9.33 -1.29 7.51
C VAL A 127 8.64 -2.49 8.16
N ASP A 128 9.38 -3.24 8.96
CA ASP A 128 8.80 -4.31 9.77
C ASP A 128 8.04 -3.72 10.96
N THR A 129 6.71 -3.84 10.91
CA THR A 129 5.84 -3.27 11.93
C THR A 129 5.42 -4.26 13.00
N ARG A 130 5.89 -5.51 13.02
CA ARG A 130 5.45 -6.53 14.00
C ARG A 130 5.63 -6.10 15.45
N HIS A 131 6.72 -5.37 15.71
CA HIS A 131 7.08 -4.90 17.05
C HIS A 131 7.08 -3.38 17.20
N LEU A 132 6.64 -2.66 16.15
CA LEU A 132 6.50 -1.20 16.18
C LEU A 132 5.12 -0.80 16.65
N ASP A 133 5.06 0.06 17.67
CA ASP A 133 3.83 0.76 18.04
C ASP A 133 3.91 2.24 17.64
N LEU A 134 3.70 2.50 16.34
CA LEU A 134 3.72 3.85 15.76
C LEU A 134 2.59 4.76 16.27
N VAL A 135 1.57 4.21 16.96
CA VAL A 135 0.41 4.97 17.46
C VAL A 135 0.54 5.28 18.94
N GLY A 136 1.00 4.31 19.73
CA GLY A 136 1.07 4.41 21.19
C GLY A 136 2.44 4.80 21.75
N LYS A 137 3.54 4.64 20.99
CA LYS A 137 4.90 4.90 21.46
C LYS A 137 5.62 5.90 20.56
N GLY A 138 5.82 7.12 21.08
CA GLY A 138 6.56 8.18 20.37
C GLY A 138 7.96 7.74 19.96
N GLU A 139 8.68 7.00 20.82
CA GLU A 139 10.06 6.56 20.54
C GLU A 139 10.18 5.68 19.28
N ASP A 140 9.22 4.77 19.07
CA ASP A 140 9.24 3.87 17.91
C ASP A 140 8.96 4.65 16.61
N PHE A 141 8.13 5.70 16.70
CA PHE A 141 7.91 6.65 15.62
C PHE A 141 9.15 7.51 15.36
N ASP A 142 9.80 8.01 16.42
CA ASP A 142 11.00 8.83 16.33
C ASP A 142 12.16 8.08 15.66
N GLU A 143 12.34 6.78 15.96
CA GLU A 143 13.35 5.93 15.32
C GLU A 143 13.11 5.81 13.80
N LEU A 144 11.85 5.64 13.39
CA LEU A 144 11.47 5.63 11.97
C LEU A 144 11.72 7.00 11.32
N ILE A 145 11.38 8.10 12.00
CA ILE A 145 11.64 9.46 11.49
C ILE A 145 13.15 9.69 11.33
N ASP A 146 13.97 9.25 12.27
CA ASP A 146 15.42 9.37 12.19
C ASP A 146 16.01 8.56 11.03
N GLN A 147 15.43 7.39 10.72
CA GLN A 147 15.77 6.66 9.50
C GLN A 147 15.38 7.47 8.25
N LEU A 148 14.19 8.07 8.22
CA LEU A 148 13.70 8.85 7.07
C LEU A 148 14.47 10.17 6.84
N LYS A 149 15.18 10.69 7.85
CA LYS A 149 16.10 11.84 7.69
C LYS A 149 17.34 11.49 6.85
N ARG A 150 17.65 10.21 6.68
CA ARG A 150 18.77 9.75 5.87
C ARG A 150 18.31 9.49 4.43
N PRO A 151 19.10 9.79 3.41
CA PRO A 151 18.75 9.46 2.03
C PRO A 151 18.64 7.94 1.87
N ILE A 152 17.45 7.45 1.51
CA ILE A 152 17.21 6.04 1.20
C ILE A 152 17.53 5.81 -0.28
N ARG A 153 18.36 4.81 -0.58
CA ARG A 153 18.77 4.50 -1.96
C ARG A 153 18.43 3.06 -2.31
N GLY A 154 17.68 2.88 -3.39
CA GLY A 154 17.18 1.56 -3.78
C GLY A 154 16.22 1.00 -2.72
N SER A 155 16.35 -0.28 -2.40
CA SER A 155 15.52 -0.94 -1.39
C SER A 155 16.29 -1.11 -0.08
N GLU A 156 15.78 -0.53 1.00
CA GLU A 156 16.32 -0.66 2.36
C GLU A 156 15.30 -1.30 3.30
N TYR A 157 15.80 -1.93 4.36
CA TYR A 157 14.99 -2.60 5.37
C TYR A 157 15.17 -1.92 6.73
N PHE A 158 14.05 -1.56 7.35
CA PHE A 158 13.99 -1.03 8.70
C PHE A 158 13.29 -2.04 9.61
N VAL A 159 14.01 -2.47 10.63
CA VAL A 159 13.48 -3.28 11.73
C VAL A 159 13.81 -2.53 13.01
N ALA A 160 12.79 -2.19 13.78
CA ALA A 160 12.97 -1.52 15.06
C ALA A 160 13.90 -2.35 15.95
N ALA A 161 14.79 -1.68 16.68
CA ALA A 161 15.61 -2.37 17.67
C ALA A 161 14.70 -3.12 18.65
N LYS A 162 14.85 -4.45 18.76
CA LYS A 162 14.17 -5.22 19.83
C LYS A 162 14.65 -4.67 21.17
N LYS A 163 13.81 -3.88 21.84
CA LYS A 163 14.04 -3.44 23.22
C LYS A 163 14.05 -4.71 24.08
N ARG A 164 15.21 -4.99 24.70
CA ARG A 164 15.40 -6.05 25.69
C ARG A 164 14.58 -5.77 26.95
#